data_AF-A0A836BHK9-F1
#
_entry.id   AF-A0A836BHK9-F1
#
_cell.length_a   1.000
_cell.length_b   1.000
_cell.length_c   1.000
_cell.angle_alpha   90.00
_cell.angle_beta   90.00
_cell.angle_gamma   90.00
#
_symmetry.space_group_name_H-M   'P 1'
#
loop_
_entity.id
_entity.type
_entity.pdbx_description
1 polymer ?
#
loop_
_entity_poly.entity_id
_entity_poly.type
_entity_poly.pdbx_seq_one_letter_code
_entity_poly.pdbx_strand_id
1 'polypeptide(L)'
;MTFEQAIVIWLHLISASVWVGGSIFIGVVLAPLLKTMSDSLEGRLRIMFRVGRRFNKIAMPSLIILIVTGIYNSQSILSKPEFLLDSNYGIVLVIKIILVIALIATFVAHVKTISKEKENKITSNRMSNVEIQKIRKRVIILGQITIALSVAILFMAALLNSGT
;
A
#
# COMPACT_ATOMS: atom_id res chain seq x y z
N MET A 1 -17.55 0.10 24.33
CA MET A 1 -16.51 0.82 23.56
C MET A 1 -16.47 2.24 24.07
N THR A 2 -15.31 2.74 24.48
CA THR A 2 -15.18 4.15 24.89
C THR A 2 -15.21 5.06 23.65
N PHE A 3 -15.59 6.33 23.81
CA PHE A 3 -15.59 7.30 22.71
C PHE A 3 -14.22 7.41 22.02
N GLU A 4 -13.14 7.35 22.79
CA GLU A 4 -11.76 7.30 22.30
C GLU A 4 -11.51 6.12 21.34
N GLN A 5 -11.90 4.90 21.74
CA GLN A 5 -11.76 3.70 20.90
C GLN A 5 -12.53 3.84 19.58
N ALA A 6 -13.74 4.42 19.63
CA ALA A 6 -14.54 4.65 18.44
C ALA A 6 -13.83 5.58 17.44
N ILE A 7 -13.19 6.66 17.93
CA ILE A 7 -12.40 7.57 17.10
C ILE A 7 -11.20 6.85 16.48
N VAL A 8 -10.46 6.06 17.25
CA VAL A 8 -9.29 5.33 16.75
C VAL A 8 -9.69 4.35 15.64
N ILE A 9 -10.77 3.59 15.85
CA ILE A 9 -11.30 2.66 14.84
C ILE A 9 -11.77 3.42 13.60
N TRP A 10 -12.50 4.53 13.77
CA TRP A 10 -12.97 5.35 12.66
C TRP A 10 -11.80 5.90 11.81
N LEU A 11 -10.76 6.43 12.45
CA LEU A 11 -9.54 6.88 11.78
C LEU A 11 -8.81 5.74 11.06
N HIS A 12 -8.75 4.56 11.69
CA HIS A 12 -8.15 3.36 11.08
C HIS A 12 -8.90 2.98 9.80
N LEU A 13 -10.24 2.93 9.84
CA LEU A 13 -11.08 2.55 8.70
C LEU A 13 -11.01 3.55 7.55
N ILE A 14 -11.03 4.86 7.84
CA ILE A 14 -10.83 5.90 6.82
C ILE A 14 -9.46 5.74 6.17
N SER A 15 -8.42 5.56 6.97
CA SER A 15 -7.05 5.42 6.49
C SER A 15 -6.89 4.18 5.61
N ALA A 16 -7.49 3.07 6.03
CA ALA A 16 -7.51 1.82 5.27
C ALA A 16 -8.25 1.99 3.94
N SER A 17 -9.40 2.67 3.95
CA SER A 17 -10.22 2.94 2.76
C SER A 17 -9.46 3.79 1.73
N VAL A 18 -8.79 4.85 2.19
CA VAL A 18 -7.94 5.71 1.33
C VAL A 18 -6.79 4.91 0.73
N TRP A 19 -6.07 4.16 1.56
CA TRP A 19 -4.89 3.40 1.14
C TRP A 19 -5.25 2.28 0.16
N VAL A 20 -6.14 1.38 0.57
CA VAL A 20 -6.49 0.18 -0.20
C VAL A 20 -7.32 0.56 -1.41
N GLY A 21 -8.36 1.37 -1.23
CA GLY A 21 -9.25 1.81 -2.31
C GLY A 21 -8.52 2.63 -3.37
N GLY A 22 -7.68 3.59 -2.96
CA GLY A 22 -6.88 4.37 -3.88
C GLY A 22 -5.85 3.52 -4.65
N SER A 23 -5.22 2.56 -3.99
CA SER A 23 -4.27 1.64 -4.63
C SER A 23 -4.96 0.73 -5.65
N ILE A 24 -6.12 0.17 -5.31
CA ILE A 24 -6.95 -0.63 -6.24
C ILE A 24 -7.38 0.22 -7.43
N PHE A 25 -7.87 1.44 -7.21
CA PHE A 25 -8.27 2.33 -8.30
C PHE A 25 -7.12 2.59 -9.28
N ILE A 26 -5.92 2.89 -8.76
CA ILE A 26 -4.74 3.12 -9.61
C ILE A 26 -4.37 1.86 -10.41
N GLY A 27 -4.34 0.70 -9.76
CA GLY A 27 -3.90 -0.55 -10.38
C GLY A 27 -4.92 -1.17 -11.35
N VAL A 28 -6.21 -1.11 -11.02
CA VAL A 28 -7.28 -1.83 -11.71
C VAL A 28 -8.06 -0.94 -12.68
N VAL A 29 -8.19 0.35 -12.40
CA VAL A 29 -8.95 1.28 -13.26
C VAL A 29 -8.01 2.15 -14.08
N LEU A 30 -7.15 2.91 -13.42
CA LEU A 30 -6.30 3.89 -14.10
C LEU A 30 -5.25 3.23 -15.00
N ALA A 31 -4.51 2.22 -14.51
CA ALA A 31 -3.44 1.61 -15.27
C ALA A 31 -3.92 0.94 -16.58
N PRO A 32 -5.07 0.23 -16.62
CA PRO A 32 -5.67 -0.24 -17.88
C PRO A 32 -6.17 0.90 -18.76
N LEU A 33 -6.83 1.91 -18.20
CA LEU A 33 -7.32 3.07 -18.97
C LEU A 33 -6.19 3.80 -19.69
N LEU A 34 -5.02 3.96 -19.06
CA LEU A 34 -3.87 4.59 -19.72
C LEU A 34 -3.36 3.80 -20.95
N LYS A 35 -3.68 2.50 -21.06
CA LYS A 35 -3.35 1.72 -22.26
C LYS A 35 -4.20 2.13 -23.46
N THR A 36 -5.39 2.70 -23.25
CA THR A 36 -6.30 3.11 -24.34
C THR A 36 -6.12 4.57 -24.75
N MET A 37 -5.48 5.41 -23.91
CA MET A 37 -5.36 6.86 -24.14
C MET A 37 -4.02 7.31 -24.75
N SER A 38 -3.00 6.46 -24.79
CA SER A 38 -1.68 6.83 -25.30
C SER A 38 -0.99 5.62 -25.91
N ASP A 39 -0.41 5.72 -27.10
CA ASP A 39 0.30 4.61 -27.73
C ASP A 39 1.76 4.47 -27.25
N SER A 40 2.34 5.56 -26.73
CA SER A 40 3.74 5.54 -26.28
C SER A 40 3.88 5.05 -24.84
N LEU A 41 4.83 4.13 -24.63
CA LEU A 41 5.16 3.58 -23.32
C LEU A 41 5.55 4.68 -22.31
N GLU A 42 6.28 5.68 -22.79
CA GLU A 42 6.73 6.83 -22.02
C GLU A 42 5.59 7.72 -21.56
N GLY A 43 4.62 8.01 -22.43
CA GLY A 43 3.46 8.84 -22.10
C GLY A 43 2.69 8.23 -20.94
N ARG A 44 2.43 6.92 -21.02
CA ARG A 44 1.77 6.15 -19.96
C ARG A 44 2.53 6.22 -18.64
N LEU A 45 3.85 6.01 -18.65
CA LEU A 45 4.67 6.07 -17.44
C LEU A 45 4.74 7.48 -16.83
N ARG A 46 4.86 8.53 -17.65
CA ARG A 46 4.84 9.92 -17.17
C ARG A 46 3.55 10.25 -16.42
N ILE A 47 2.41 9.83 -16.97
CA ILE A 47 1.11 10.03 -16.30
C ILE A 47 1.04 9.22 -14.99
N MET A 48 1.43 7.94 -15.02
CA MET A 48 1.48 7.10 -13.81
C MET A 48 2.35 7.71 -12.72
N PHE A 49 3.53 8.24 -13.05
CA PHE A 49 4.42 8.88 -12.08
C PHE A 49 3.81 10.15 -11.48
N ARG A 50 3.17 10.97 -12.31
CA ARG A 50 2.51 12.19 -11.85
C ARG A 50 1.33 11.89 -10.93
N VAL A 51 0.49 10.92 -11.30
CA VAL A 51 -0.64 10.50 -10.46
C VAL A 51 -0.14 9.85 -9.17
N GLY A 52 0.81 8.92 -9.25
CA GLY A 52 1.38 8.23 -8.09
C GLY A 52 1.98 9.21 -7.08
N ARG A 53 2.70 10.24 -7.51
CA ARG A 53 3.20 11.29 -6.60
C ARG A 53 2.10 12.09 -5.93
N ARG A 54 1.03 12.44 -6.66
CA ARG A 54 -0.12 13.15 -6.07
C ARG A 54 -0.85 12.27 -5.06
N PHE A 55 -1.11 11.02 -5.42
CA PHE A 55 -1.71 10.04 -4.52
C PHE A 55 -0.86 9.84 -3.26
N ASN A 56 0.46 9.72 -3.39
CA ASN A 56 1.37 9.53 -2.25
C ASN A 56 1.32 10.66 -1.21
N LYS A 57 0.93 11.89 -1.59
CA LYS A 57 0.73 12.99 -0.61
C LYS A 57 -0.40 12.70 0.38
N ILE A 58 -1.37 11.87 -0.01
CA ILE A 58 -2.52 11.48 0.81
C ILE A 58 -2.30 10.08 1.37
N ALA A 59 -1.79 9.16 0.53
CA ALA A 59 -1.55 7.77 0.89
C ALA A 59 -0.52 7.65 2.02
N MET A 60 0.56 8.44 2.01
CA MET A 60 1.60 8.38 3.06
C MET A 60 1.06 8.73 4.46
N PRO A 61 0.40 9.89 4.67
CA PRO A 61 -0.27 10.17 5.93
C PRO A 61 -1.28 9.08 6.33
N SER A 62 -2.08 8.58 5.37
CA SER A 62 -3.04 7.51 5.67
C SER A 62 -2.35 6.23 6.17
N LEU A 63 -1.23 5.83 5.57
CA LEU A 63 -0.48 4.65 6.02
C LEU A 63 0.08 4.85 7.42
N ILE A 64 0.60 6.05 7.73
CA ILE A 64 1.11 6.38 9.06
C ILE A 64 -0.01 6.27 10.10
N ILE A 65 -1.17 6.88 9.84
CA ILE A 65 -2.33 6.80 10.74
C ILE A 65 -2.79 5.35 10.88
N LEU A 66 -2.83 4.59 9.79
CA LEU A 66 -3.22 3.18 9.78
C LEU A 66 -2.30 2.31 10.67
N ILE A 67 -0.98 2.54 10.61
CA ILE A 67 0.01 1.85 11.44
C ILE A 67 -0.17 2.23 12.91
N VAL A 68 -0.22 3.53 13.23
CA VAL A 68 -0.34 4.02 14.61
C VAL A 68 -1.62 3.51 15.27
N THR A 69 -2.76 3.65 14.59
CA THR A 69 -4.05 3.17 15.09
C THR A 69 -4.09 1.64 15.17
N GLY A 70 -3.43 0.93 14.24
CA GLY A 70 -3.30 -0.53 14.29
C GLY A 70 -2.50 -1.03 15.50
N ILE A 71 -1.42 -0.33 15.85
CA ILE A 71 -0.62 -0.62 17.05
C ILE A 71 -1.47 -0.37 18.31
N TYR A 72 -2.15 0.78 18.38
CA TYR A 72 -3.03 1.11 19.51
C TYR A 72 -4.11 0.04 19.72
N ASN A 73 -4.79 -0.37 18.66
CA ASN A 73 -5.84 -1.42 18.71
C ASN A 73 -5.30 -2.81 19.11
N SER A 74 -3.98 -3.03 19.02
CA SER A 74 -3.34 -4.32 19.32
C SER A 74 -2.63 -4.34 20.68
N GLN A 75 -2.63 -3.23 21.42
CA GLN A 75 -1.79 -3.04 22.61
C GLN A 75 -2.04 -4.11 23.69
N SER A 76 -3.29 -4.48 23.94
CA SER A 76 -3.65 -5.44 24.99
C SER A 76 -3.05 -6.84 24.79
N ILE A 77 -2.93 -7.29 23.54
CA ILE A 77 -2.27 -8.55 23.19
C ILE A 77 -0.74 -8.36 23.13
N LEU A 78 -0.26 -7.25 22.55
CA LEU A 78 1.19 -6.98 22.45
C LEU A 78 1.87 -6.82 23.81
N SER A 79 1.14 -6.37 24.84
CA SER A 79 1.65 -6.28 26.22
C SER A 79 1.75 -7.63 26.94
N LYS A 80 1.24 -8.72 26.35
CA LYS A 80 1.33 -10.07 26.91
C LYS A 80 1.87 -11.06 25.87
N PRO A 81 3.20 -11.06 25.65
CA PRO A 81 3.82 -11.81 24.55
C PRO A 81 3.53 -13.31 24.57
N GLU A 82 3.30 -13.87 25.75
CA GLU A 82 2.95 -15.29 25.97
C GLU A 82 1.69 -15.68 25.17
N PHE A 83 0.69 -14.79 25.04
CA PHE A 83 -0.54 -15.07 24.30
C PHE A 83 -0.42 -14.88 22.78
N LEU A 84 0.71 -14.37 22.27
CA LEU A 84 0.88 -14.11 20.84
C LEU A 84 0.95 -15.40 20.02
N LEU A 85 1.50 -16.47 20.58
CA LEU A 85 1.65 -17.76 19.90
C LEU A 85 0.69 -18.83 20.44
N ASP A 86 0.13 -18.62 21.62
CA ASP A 86 -0.76 -19.57 22.29
C ASP A 86 -2.25 -19.39 21.94
N SER A 87 -2.60 -18.35 21.15
CA SER A 87 -3.97 -18.08 20.73
C SER A 87 -4.09 -17.89 19.22
N ASN A 88 -5.21 -18.36 18.64
CA ASN A 88 -5.53 -18.11 17.23
C ASN A 88 -5.49 -16.60 16.91
N TYR A 89 -6.09 -15.79 17.78
CA TYR A 89 -6.06 -14.34 17.66
C TYR A 89 -4.62 -13.80 17.60
N GLY A 90 -3.74 -14.27 18.48
CA GLY A 90 -2.32 -13.90 18.51
C GLY A 90 -1.60 -14.25 17.21
N ILE A 91 -1.80 -15.48 16.70
CA ILE A 91 -1.19 -15.95 15.44
C ILE A 91 -1.66 -15.08 14.26
N VAL A 92 -2.97 -14.82 14.15
CA VAL A 92 -3.54 -13.95 13.10
C VAL A 92 -2.95 -12.54 13.20
N LEU A 93 -2.77 -12.01 14.40
CA LEU A 93 -2.15 -10.69 14.63
C LEU A 93 -0.68 -10.68 14.20
N VAL A 94 0.11 -11.70 14.55
CA VAL A 94 1.51 -11.81 14.15
C VAL A 94 1.65 -11.86 12.62
N ILE A 95 0.84 -12.68 11.95
CA ILE A 95 0.82 -12.74 10.48
C ILE A 95 0.46 -11.35 9.90
N LYS A 96 -0.55 -10.67 10.46
CA LYS A 96 -0.92 -9.31 10.04
C LYS A 96 0.25 -8.32 10.17
N ILE A 97 1.01 -8.39 11.26
CA ILE A 97 2.20 -7.53 11.48
C ILE A 97 3.27 -7.82 10.41
N ILE A 98 3.56 -9.10 10.14
CA ILE A 98 4.51 -9.50 9.09
C ILE A 98 4.08 -8.95 7.72
N LEU A 99 2.79 -9.07 7.38
CA LEU A 99 2.25 -8.53 6.13
C LEU A 99 2.37 -7.01 6.06
N VAL A 100 2.14 -6.29 7.17
CA VAL A 100 2.32 -4.82 7.23
C VAL A 100 3.79 -4.45 7.01
N ILE A 101 4.74 -5.17 7.60
CA ILE A 101 6.18 -4.94 7.37
C ILE A 101 6.53 -5.17 5.90
N ALA A 102 6.05 -6.27 5.30
CA ALA A 102 6.24 -6.56 3.89
C ALA A 102 5.62 -5.49 2.97
N LEU A 103 4.44 -4.97 3.35
CA LEU A 103 3.77 -3.87 2.66
C LEU A 103 4.64 -2.61 2.67
N ILE A 104 5.15 -2.22 3.85
CA ILE A 104 6.02 -1.03 3.99
C ILE A 104 7.28 -1.19 3.14
N ALA A 105 7.96 -2.33 3.21
CA ALA A 105 9.17 -2.59 2.42
C ALA A 105 8.88 -2.51 0.91
N THR A 106 7.80 -3.14 0.46
CA THR A 106 7.36 -3.12 -0.95
C THR A 106 7.01 -1.70 -1.40
N PHE A 107 6.28 -0.96 -0.57
CA PHE A 107 5.87 0.40 -0.88
C PHE A 107 7.07 1.36 -0.95
N VAL A 108 8.04 1.27 -0.03
CA VAL A 108 9.29 2.03 -0.10
C VAL A 108 10.06 1.71 -1.39
N ALA A 109 10.15 0.43 -1.77
CA ALA A 109 10.75 0.02 -3.04
C ALA A 109 9.97 0.57 -4.26
N HIS A 110 8.64 0.62 -4.18
CA HIS A 110 7.76 1.17 -5.21
C HIS A 110 8.01 2.67 -5.40
N VAL A 111 7.99 3.45 -4.32
CA VAL A 111 8.24 4.91 -4.34
C VAL A 111 9.65 5.23 -4.84
N LYS A 112 10.68 4.49 -4.39
CA LYS A 112 12.06 4.64 -4.91
C LYS A 112 12.17 4.32 -6.40
N THR A 113 11.30 3.45 -6.92
CA THR A 113 11.24 3.16 -8.36
C THR A 113 10.63 4.33 -9.13
N ILE A 114 9.66 5.04 -8.54
CA ILE A 114 8.99 6.23 -9.08
C ILE A 114 9.77 7.50 -8.64
N SER A 115 11.03 7.62 -9.04
CA SER A 115 11.85 8.79 -8.70
C SER A 115 11.77 9.89 -9.78
N LYS A 116 11.84 11.16 -9.34
CA LYS A 116 11.88 12.34 -10.23
C LYS A 116 13.07 12.30 -11.18
N GLU A 117 14.18 11.72 -10.74
CA GLU A 117 15.37 11.50 -11.58
C GLU A 117 15.08 10.59 -12.78
N LYS A 118 14.36 9.48 -12.56
CA LYS A 118 13.98 8.55 -13.65
C LYS A 118 13.00 9.19 -14.61
N GLU A 119 12.04 9.97 -14.10
CA GLU A 119 11.14 10.76 -14.95
C GLU A 119 11.90 11.77 -15.82
N ASN A 120 12.89 12.46 -15.26
CA ASN A 120 13.72 13.42 -16.00
C ASN A 120 14.56 12.71 -17.08
N LYS A 121 15.10 11.52 -16.79
CA LYS A 121 15.84 10.71 -17.78
C LYS A 121 14.95 10.21 -18.93
N ILE A 122 13.70 9.82 -18.63
CA ILE A 122 12.70 9.46 -19.65
C ILE A 122 12.33 10.69 -20.49
N THR A 123 12.11 11.84 -19.86
CA THR A 123 11.70 13.07 -20.57
C THR A 123 12.80 13.68 -21.42
N SER A 124 14.06 13.50 -21.03
CA SER A 124 15.23 13.96 -21.80
C SER A 124 15.67 12.97 -22.89
N ASN A 125 14.88 11.92 -23.15
CA ASN A 125 15.17 10.85 -24.12
C ASN A 125 16.54 10.18 -23.90
N ARG A 126 17.03 10.18 -22.65
CA ARG A 126 18.35 9.64 -22.26
C ARG A 126 18.30 8.18 -21.84
N MET A 127 17.18 7.50 -22.05
CA MET A 127 16.94 6.15 -21.58
C MET A 127 16.46 5.28 -22.74
N SER A 128 17.07 4.10 -22.89
CA SER A 128 16.70 3.17 -23.96
C SER A 128 15.30 2.58 -23.73
N ASN A 129 14.64 2.14 -24.81
CA ASN A 129 13.35 1.45 -24.73
C ASN A 129 13.41 0.21 -23.81
N VAL A 130 14.55 -0.48 -23.75
CA VAL A 130 14.75 -1.66 -22.88
C VAL A 130 14.72 -1.26 -21.40
N GLU A 131 15.37 -0.17 -21.02
CA GLU A 131 15.37 0.34 -19.64
C GLU A 131 13.98 0.82 -19.22
N ILE A 132 13.26 1.52 -20.11
CA ILE A 132 11.89 1.99 -19.87
C ILE A 132 10.95 0.81 -19.63
N GLN A 133 11.08 -0.27 -20.41
CA GLN A 133 10.32 -1.50 -20.20
C GLN A 133 10.64 -2.18 -18.86
N LYS A 134 11.91 -2.27 -18.47
CA LYS A 134 12.33 -2.81 -17.17
C LYS A 134 11.73 -2.02 -16.00
N ILE A 135 11.79 -0.68 -16.06
CA ILE A 135 11.21 0.20 -15.04
C ILE A 135 9.70 -0.03 -14.96
N ARG A 136 9.01 -0.02 -16.10
CA ARG A 136 7.56 -0.26 -16.14
C ARG A 136 7.18 -1.58 -15.49
N LYS A 137 7.84 -2.68 -15.88
CA LYS A 137 7.56 -4.01 -15.32
C LYS A 137 7.73 -4.01 -13.81
N ARG A 138 8.81 -3.41 -13.30
CA ARG A 138 9.06 -3.27 -11.86
C ARG A 138 8.00 -2.44 -11.15
N VAL A 139 7.57 -1.31 -11.72
CA VAL A 139 6.51 -0.46 -11.16
C VAL A 139 5.18 -1.22 -11.07
N ILE A 140 4.80 -1.94 -12.14
CA ILE A 140 3.56 -2.71 -12.18
C ILE A 140 3.58 -3.84 -11.15
N ILE A 141 4.66 -4.64 -11.10
CA ILE A 141 4.79 -5.77 -10.17
C ILE A 141 4.74 -5.27 -8.72
N LEU A 142 5.53 -4.24 -8.37
CA LEU A 142 5.51 -3.69 -7.02
C LEU A 142 4.15 -3.10 -6.65
N GLY A 143 3.44 -2.49 -7.60
CA GLY A 143 2.07 -1.99 -7.39
C GLY A 143 1.08 -3.13 -7.12
N GLN A 144 1.12 -4.20 -7.91
CA GLN A 144 0.27 -5.39 -7.72
C GLN A 144 0.54 -6.08 -6.38
N ILE A 145 1.80 -6.25 -6.01
CA ILE A 145 2.17 -6.82 -4.70
C ILE A 145 1.65 -5.92 -3.57
N THR A 146 1.79 -4.60 -3.68
CA THR A 146 1.27 -3.64 -2.69
C THR A 146 -0.24 -3.79 -2.51
N ILE A 147 -1.00 -3.90 -3.61
CA ILE A 147 -2.46 -4.10 -3.57
C ILE A 147 -2.80 -5.44 -2.92
N ALA A 148 -2.15 -6.53 -3.34
CA ALA A 148 -2.41 -7.87 -2.81
C ALA A 148 -2.14 -7.93 -1.29
N LEU A 149 -1.00 -7.39 -0.84
CA LEU A 149 -0.68 -7.29 0.59
C LEU A 149 -1.72 -6.46 1.33
N SER A 150 -2.15 -5.32 0.77
CA SER A 150 -3.13 -4.44 1.40
C SER A 150 -4.50 -5.12 1.58
N VAL A 151 -4.96 -5.87 0.57
CA VAL A 151 -6.20 -6.66 0.64
C VAL A 151 -6.07 -7.81 1.64
N ALA A 152 -4.94 -8.51 1.65
CA ALA A 152 -4.68 -9.56 2.63
C ALA A 152 -4.68 -9.01 4.06
N ILE A 153 -4.07 -7.85 4.31
CA ILE A 153 -4.09 -7.19 5.63
C ILE A 153 -5.52 -6.82 6.07
N LEU A 154 -6.35 -6.31 5.14
CA LEU A 154 -7.77 -6.07 5.43
C LEU A 154 -8.51 -7.36 5.79
N PHE A 155 -8.26 -8.45 5.06
CA PHE A 155 -8.85 -9.74 5.36
C PHE A 155 -8.43 -10.25 6.76
N MET A 156 -7.14 -10.15 7.09
CA MET A 156 -6.66 -10.47 8.44
C MET A 156 -7.30 -9.60 9.52
N ALA A 157 -7.57 -8.32 9.23
CA ALA A 157 -8.29 -7.46 10.16
C ALA A 157 -9.74 -7.91 10.38
N ALA A 158 -10.42 -8.35 9.31
CA ALA A 158 -11.75 -8.96 9.40
C ALA A 158 -11.74 -10.25 10.23
N LEU A 159 -10.73 -11.13 10.04
CA LEU A 159 -10.58 -12.34 10.85
C LEU A 159 -10.43 -12.03 12.34
N LEU A 160 -9.55 -11.08 12.71
CA LEU A 160 -9.39 -10.65 14.11
C LEU A 160 -10.71 -10.14 14.72
N ASN A 161 -11.56 -9.47 13.93
CA ASN A 161 -12.84 -8.96 14.40
C ASN A 161 -13.94 -10.05 14.45
N SER A 162 -13.77 -11.16 13.73
CA SER A 162 -14.75 -12.25 13.68
C SER A 162 -14.70 -13.20 14.88
N GLY A 163 -13.72 -13.04 15.79
CA GLY A 163 -13.61 -13.82 17.02
C GLY A 163 -13.05 -15.24 16.83
N THR A 164 -12.36 -15.52 15.72
CA THR A 164 -11.71 -16.80 15.40
C THR A 164 -10.37 -17.00 16.11
#